data_AF-A0A8H4TXR5-F1
#
_entry.id   AF-A0A8H4TXR5-F1
#
_cell.length_a   1.000
_cell.length_b   1.000
_cell.length_c   1.000
_cell.angle_alpha   90.00
_cell.angle_beta   90.00
_cell.angle_gamma   90.00
#
_symmetry.space_group_name_H-M   'P 1'
#
loop_
_entity.id
_entity.type
_entity.pdbx_description
1 polymer ?
#
loop_
_entity_poly.entity_id
_entity_poly.type
_entity_poly.pdbx_seq_one_letter_code
_entity_poly.pdbx_strand_id
1 'polypeptide(L)'
;MTVQDLGTDRRDLLCWGIMQRLEADPQSGAMTSELLYLQQNMLSDHYYLSGGLNTAAEIITADDSLKDQTSTKCLQDSLCSLLQVPRHKNKLVSTRTGFQGMTPDSAPLVGRLPSTLSGRDGDQEWIAAAFNGGGMSMCWLVGEAVARMMADGKAPDYLPEMMLLSELRLKENLTLEQSVRAASAFLSPHDAPKL
;
A
#
# COMPACT_ATOMS: atom_id res chain seq x y z
N MET A 1 5.44 -9.14 -1.05
CA MET A 1 4.46 -10.06 -1.67
C MET A 1 5.16 -11.33 -2.16
N THR A 2 4.51 -12.48 -2.04
CA THR A 2 4.96 -13.77 -2.60
C THR A 2 3.97 -14.27 -3.64
N VAL A 3 4.49 -14.97 -4.65
CA VAL A 3 3.72 -15.75 -5.62
C VAL A 3 4.01 -17.22 -5.36
N GLN A 4 2.97 -18.00 -5.12
CA GLN A 4 3.07 -19.37 -4.63
C GLN A 4 2.21 -20.30 -5.49
N ASP A 5 2.72 -21.49 -5.74
CA ASP A 5 2.03 -22.58 -6.45
C ASP A 5 1.81 -23.73 -5.45
N LEU A 6 0.55 -24.08 -5.21
CA LEU A 6 0.17 -25.16 -4.28
C LEU A 6 0.03 -26.52 -4.97
N GLY A 7 0.18 -26.59 -6.30
CA GLY A 7 0.02 -27.80 -7.10
C GLY A 7 -1.38 -28.41 -6.97
N THR A 8 -2.40 -27.57 -6.78
CA THR A 8 -3.80 -27.98 -6.64
C THR A 8 -4.64 -27.49 -7.81
N ASP A 9 -5.54 -28.33 -8.33
CA ASP A 9 -6.58 -27.93 -9.30
C ASP A 9 -7.73 -27.15 -8.61
N ARG A 10 -7.42 -26.41 -7.54
CA ARG A 10 -8.43 -25.75 -6.70
C ARG A 10 -8.88 -24.47 -7.42
N ARG A 11 -10.05 -24.51 -8.06
CA ARG A 11 -10.64 -23.41 -8.85
C ARG A 11 -11.65 -22.56 -8.09
N ASP A 12 -11.54 -22.52 -6.77
CA ASP A 12 -12.33 -21.62 -5.95
C ASP A 12 -11.69 -20.24 -6.10
N LEU A 13 -12.36 -19.27 -6.73
CA LEU A 13 -11.80 -17.92 -6.84
C LEU A 13 -11.56 -17.35 -5.43
N LEU A 14 -10.30 -17.32 -5.01
CA LEU A 14 -9.91 -16.80 -3.70
C LEU A 14 -9.39 -15.36 -3.82
N CYS A 15 -10.17 -14.41 -3.32
CA CYS A 15 -9.79 -13.02 -3.17
C CYS A 15 -10.35 -12.48 -1.86
N TRP A 16 -9.48 -12.12 -0.93
CA TRP A 16 -9.88 -11.58 0.38
C TRP A 16 -8.75 -10.80 1.04
N GLY A 17 -9.12 -10.01 2.06
CA GLY A 17 -8.20 -9.33 2.97
C GLY A 17 -8.61 -9.58 4.42
N ILE A 18 -7.63 -9.73 5.31
CA ILE A 18 -7.79 -9.86 6.75
C ILE A 18 -7.12 -8.66 7.39
N MET A 19 -7.89 -7.90 8.16
CA MET A 19 -7.36 -6.92 9.10
C MET A 19 -6.94 -7.68 10.36
N GLN A 20 -5.65 -7.63 10.67
CA GLN A 20 -5.05 -8.27 11.83
C GLN A 20 -4.43 -7.22 12.75
N ARG A 21 -4.29 -7.58 14.03
CA ARG A 21 -3.61 -6.72 14.99
C ARG A 21 -2.14 -6.58 14.61
N LEU A 22 -1.62 -5.37 14.72
CA LEU A 22 -0.18 -5.14 14.61
C LEU A 22 0.51 -5.76 15.84
N GLU A 23 1.42 -6.69 15.59
CA GLU A 23 2.23 -7.35 16.59
C GLU A 23 3.69 -7.04 16.28
N ALA A 24 4.41 -6.51 17.26
CA ALA A 24 5.84 -6.25 17.16
C ALA A 24 6.61 -7.36 17.90
N ASP A 25 7.63 -7.91 17.27
CA ASP A 25 8.61 -8.77 17.93
C ASP A 25 9.69 -7.89 18.58
N PRO A 26 9.80 -7.85 19.93
CA PRO A 26 10.78 -7.02 20.61
C PRO A 26 12.24 -7.39 20.32
N GLN A 27 12.51 -8.63 19.89
CA GLN A 27 13.88 -9.10 19.64
C GLN A 27 14.38 -8.72 18.25
N SER A 28 13.55 -8.93 17.22
CA SER A 28 13.92 -8.58 15.84
C SER A 28 13.53 -7.17 15.44
N GLY A 29 12.62 -6.52 16.16
CA GLY A 29 12.01 -5.25 15.77
C GLY A 29 11.06 -5.37 14.56
N ALA A 30 10.75 -6.60 14.12
CA ALA A 30 9.82 -6.85 13.04
C ALA A 30 8.37 -6.67 13.50
N MET A 31 7.53 -6.15 12.61
CA MET A 31 6.11 -5.91 12.87
C MET A 31 5.26 -6.61 11.83
N THR A 32 4.12 -7.15 12.24
CA THR A 32 3.11 -7.66 11.29
C THR A 32 2.48 -6.49 10.53
N SER A 33 2.20 -6.71 9.24
CA SER A 33 1.37 -5.75 8.50
C SER A 33 -0.07 -5.83 9.00
N GLU A 34 -0.77 -4.70 9.11
CA GLU A 34 -2.18 -4.68 9.55
C GLU A 34 -3.12 -5.39 8.56
N LEU A 35 -2.85 -5.29 7.26
CA LEU A 35 -3.63 -5.95 6.21
C LEU A 35 -2.84 -7.10 5.59
N LEU A 36 -3.37 -8.31 5.73
CA LEU A 36 -2.95 -9.49 4.96
C LEU A 36 -3.97 -9.75 3.85
N TYR A 37 -3.54 -9.79 2.59
CA TYR A 37 -4.45 -10.02 1.47
C TYR A 37 -3.96 -11.11 0.53
N LEU A 38 -4.92 -11.87 -0.01
CA LEU A 38 -4.74 -12.97 -0.93
C LEU A 38 -5.52 -12.72 -2.22
N GLN A 39 -4.89 -13.00 -3.35
CA GLN A 39 -5.55 -13.12 -4.65
C GLN A 39 -5.06 -14.37 -5.38
N GLN A 40 -5.96 -15.13 -5.99
CA GLN A 40 -5.62 -16.20 -6.92
C GLN A 40 -5.74 -15.74 -8.37
N ASN A 41 -4.75 -16.08 -9.19
CA ASN A 41 -4.85 -15.97 -10.64
C ASN A 41 -5.44 -17.26 -11.22
N MET A 42 -6.65 -17.17 -11.77
CA MET A 42 -7.39 -18.32 -12.31
C MET A 42 -6.81 -18.92 -13.60
N LEU A 43 -5.89 -18.22 -14.28
CA LEU A 43 -5.25 -18.72 -15.50
C LEU A 43 -4.00 -19.55 -15.18
N SER A 44 -3.28 -19.19 -14.11
CA SER A 44 -2.04 -19.87 -13.72
C SER A 44 -2.15 -20.66 -12.42
N ASP A 45 -3.29 -20.60 -11.74
CA ASP A 45 -3.53 -21.15 -10.39
C ASP A 45 -2.51 -20.69 -9.33
N HIS A 46 -1.86 -19.55 -9.57
CA HIS A 46 -0.91 -18.97 -8.62
C HIS A 46 -1.62 -18.11 -7.57
N TYR A 47 -1.08 -18.16 -6.35
CA TYR A 47 -1.56 -17.42 -5.20
C TYR A 47 -0.61 -16.25 -4.92
N TYR A 48 -1.17 -15.05 -4.80
CA TYR A 48 -0.48 -13.80 -4.50
C TYR A 48 -0.84 -13.41 -3.07
N LEU A 49 0.12 -13.54 -2.15
CA LEU A 49 -0.08 -13.20 -0.73
C LEU A 49 0.85 -12.04 -0.32
N SER A 50 0.30 -11.05 0.36
CA SER A 50 1.03 -9.90 0.91
C SER A 50 0.49 -9.51 2.29
N GLY A 51 1.26 -8.71 3.04
CA GLY A 51 0.97 -8.36 4.44
C GLY A 51 1.88 -9.06 5.47
N GLY A 52 3.14 -9.26 5.11
CA GLY A 52 4.11 -10.03 5.90
C GLY A 52 4.69 -9.27 7.10
N LEU A 53 5.86 -9.74 7.56
CA LEU A 53 6.65 -9.12 8.61
C LEU A 53 7.64 -8.14 8.00
N ASN A 54 7.76 -6.94 8.57
CA ASN A 54 8.78 -5.95 8.17
C ASN A 54 9.24 -5.14 9.39
N THR A 55 10.52 -4.79 9.43
CA THR A 55 11.08 -3.82 10.37
C THR A 55 10.76 -2.39 9.94
N ALA A 56 10.92 -1.42 10.85
CA ALA A 56 10.77 0.00 10.52
C ALA A 56 11.69 0.46 9.37
N ALA A 57 12.91 -0.08 9.30
CA ALA A 57 13.88 0.24 8.25
C ALA A 57 13.46 -0.32 6.88
N GLU A 58 12.79 -1.46 6.84
CA GLU A 58 12.26 -2.05 5.60
C GLU A 58 10.97 -1.35 5.12
N ILE A 59 10.23 -0.73 6.04
CA ILE A 59 9.04 0.07 5.73
C ILE A 59 9.43 1.47 5.23
N ILE A 60 10.41 2.11 5.87
CA ILE A 60 10.88 3.47 5.54
C ILE A 60 12.20 3.36 4.78
N THR A 61 12.10 2.96 3.52
CA THR A 61 13.23 2.89 2.60
C THR A 61 12.82 3.35 1.20
N ALA A 62 13.81 3.83 0.44
CA ALA A 62 13.69 4.09 -0.99
C ALA A 62 14.43 3.04 -1.85
N ASP A 63 14.90 1.95 -1.24
CA ASP A 63 15.49 0.80 -1.92
C ASP A 63 14.58 -0.44 -1.80
N ASP A 64 14.00 -0.88 -2.93
CA ASP A 64 13.11 -2.05 -3.02
C ASP A 64 13.84 -3.26 -3.60
N SER A 65 15.15 -3.18 -3.81
CA SER A 65 15.93 -4.33 -4.27
C SER A 65 16.08 -5.40 -3.18
N LEU A 66 15.92 -5.00 -1.91
CA LEU A 66 16.10 -5.84 -0.73
C LEU A 66 14.90 -6.77 -0.52
N LYS A 67 15.11 -8.07 -0.71
CA LYS A 67 14.11 -9.11 -0.44
C LYS A 67 14.44 -9.80 0.87
N ASP A 68 13.60 -9.61 1.88
CA ASP A 68 13.75 -10.32 3.14
C ASP A 68 13.27 -11.78 3.04
N GLN A 69 14.16 -12.69 3.45
CA GLN A 69 13.90 -14.12 3.48
C GLN A 69 12.92 -14.49 4.61
N THR A 70 12.92 -13.74 5.71
CA THR A 70 12.05 -14.00 6.86
C THR A 70 10.59 -13.75 6.50
N SER A 71 10.30 -12.58 5.92
CA SER A 71 8.99 -12.20 5.41
C SER A 71 8.50 -13.15 4.31
N THR A 72 9.40 -13.55 3.40
CA THR A 72 9.09 -14.55 2.36
C THR A 72 8.64 -15.86 2.97
N LYS A 73 9.41 -16.41 3.92
CA LYS A 73 9.08 -17.67 4.59
C LYS A 73 7.79 -17.56 5.41
N CYS A 74 7.62 -16.46 6.12
CA CYS A 74 6.39 -16.17 6.87
C CYS A 74 5.16 -16.22 5.95
N LEU A 75 5.21 -15.54 4.80
CA LEU A 75 4.10 -15.55 3.84
C LEU A 75 3.84 -16.95 3.24
N GLN A 76 4.87 -17.76 3.02
CA GLN A 76 4.68 -19.15 2.58
C GLN A 76 4.00 -20.02 3.65
N ASP A 77 4.48 -19.92 4.89
CA ASP A 77 3.92 -20.66 6.02
C ASP A 77 2.47 -20.21 6.31
N SER A 78 2.20 -18.91 6.23
CA SER A 78 0.86 -18.33 6.40
C SER A 78 -0.12 -18.86 5.36
N LEU A 79 0.25 -18.89 4.07
CA LEU A 79 -0.65 -19.43 3.03
C LEU A 79 -1.01 -20.90 3.30
N CYS A 80 -0.02 -21.71 3.66
CA CYS A 80 -0.22 -23.13 4.00
C CYS A 80 -1.19 -23.29 5.18
N SER A 81 -0.99 -22.49 6.23
CA SER A 81 -1.83 -22.50 7.43
C SER A 81 -3.27 -22.10 7.09
N LEU A 82 -3.46 -20.97 6.40
CA LEU A 82 -4.75 -20.41 6.04
C LEU A 82 -5.59 -21.35 5.17
N LEU A 83 -4.95 -22.02 4.21
CA LEU A 83 -5.63 -22.92 3.28
C LEU A 83 -5.58 -24.39 3.70
N GLN A 84 -4.99 -24.67 4.87
CA GLN A 84 -4.79 -26.00 5.45
C GLN A 84 -4.11 -26.98 4.48
N VAL A 85 -3.05 -26.52 3.80
CA VAL A 85 -2.28 -27.28 2.82
C VAL A 85 -0.92 -27.69 3.40
N PRO A 86 -0.44 -28.92 3.17
CA PRO A 86 0.89 -29.32 3.61
C PRO A 86 2.00 -28.46 2.99
N ARG A 87 2.95 -27.99 3.82
CA ARG A 87 4.05 -27.11 3.41
C ARG A 87 4.86 -27.63 2.23
N HIS A 88 5.09 -28.95 2.15
CA HIS A 88 5.88 -29.55 1.07
C HIS A 88 5.24 -29.43 -0.33
N LYS A 89 3.94 -29.10 -0.41
CA LYS A 89 3.27 -28.83 -1.68
C LYS A 89 3.43 -27.39 -2.15
N ASN A 90 3.70 -26.46 -1.23
CA ASN A 90 3.83 -25.06 -1.55
C ASN A 90 5.20 -24.76 -2.17
N LYS A 91 5.20 -24.40 -3.46
CA LYS A 91 6.37 -23.97 -4.20
C LYS A 91 6.37 -22.45 -4.30
N LEU A 92 7.47 -21.83 -3.88
CA LEU A 92 7.69 -20.41 -4.13
C LEU A 92 7.96 -20.22 -5.63
N VAL A 93 7.10 -19.48 -6.31
CA VAL A 93 7.30 -19.08 -7.72
C VAL A 93 8.16 -17.83 -7.77
N SER A 94 7.83 -16.82 -6.96
CA SER A 94 8.64 -15.61 -6.86
C SER A 94 8.35 -14.78 -5.61
N THR A 95 9.30 -13.93 -5.24
CA THR A 95 9.11 -12.85 -4.26
C THR A 95 9.23 -11.49 -4.96
N ARG A 96 8.36 -10.57 -4.56
CA ARG A 96 8.30 -9.18 -5.04
C ARG A 96 8.16 -8.22 -3.87
N THR A 97 8.91 -7.15 -3.95
CA THR A 97 8.83 -5.94 -3.13
C THR A 97 8.17 -4.84 -3.95
N GLY A 98 7.85 -3.71 -3.31
CA GLY A 98 7.34 -2.54 -4.00
C GLY A 98 7.20 -1.36 -3.05
N PHE A 99 7.11 -0.18 -3.63
CA PHE A 99 6.91 1.05 -2.87
C PHE A 99 5.46 1.50 -2.87
N GLN A 100 5.12 2.17 -1.79
CA GLN A 100 3.85 2.83 -1.64
C GLN A 100 4.09 4.30 -1.28
N GLY A 101 3.52 5.20 -2.06
CA GLY A 101 3.40 6.59 -1.65
C GLY A 101 2.32 6.71 -0.59
N MET A 102 2.63 7.43 0.49
CA MET A 102 1.69 7.73 1.57
C MET A 102 1.64 9.22 1.84
N THR A 103 0.49 9.70 2.30
CA THR A 103 0.33 11.02 2.88
C THR A 103 0.07 10.89 4.38
N PRO A 104 0.52 11.84 5.21
CA PRO A 104 0.25 11.82 6.66
C PRO A 104 -1.23 11.88 7.03
N ASP A 105 -2.08 12.41 6.15
CA ASP A 105 -3.53 12.48 6.36
C ASP A 105 -4.30 11.27 5.81
N SER A 106 -3.60 10.25 5.32
CA SER A 106 -4.18 9.02 4.76
C SER A 106 -5.10 9.21 3.53
N ALA A 107 -5.11 10.39 2.90
CA ALA A 107 -5.87 10.67 1.69
C ALA A 107 -4.97 10.75 0.44
N PRO A 108 -5.34 10.17 -0.71
CA PRO A 108 -4.62 10.38 -1.96
C PRO A 108 -4.38 11.86 -2.29
N LEU A 109 -3.37 12.15 -3.11
CA LEU A 109 -3.06 13.50 -3.56
C LEU A 109 -3.41 13.66 -5.04
N VAL A 110 -4.47 14.41 -5.33
CA VAL A 110 -5.06 14.52 -6.67
C VAL A 110 -5.31 15.98 -7.04
N GLY A 111 -4.80 16.44 -8.19
CA GLY A 111 -5.10 17.79 -8.67
C GLY A 111 -3.96 18.45 -9.44
N ARG A 112 -4.12 19.74 -9.71
CA ARG A 112 -3.14 20.56 -10.44
C ARG A 112 -2.07 21.08 -9.49
N LEU A 113 -0.80 20.78 -9.77
CA LEU A 113 0.33 21.26 -8.99
C LEU A 113 0.55 22.76 -9.25
N PRO A 114 0.59 23.61 -8.20
CA PRO A 114 0.98 25.01 -8.36
C PRO A 114 2.49 25.10 -8.66
N SER A 115 2.89 26.12 -9.42
CA SER A 115 4.29 26.37 -9.79
C SER A 115 5.22 26.53 -8.57
N THR A 116 4.66 27.01 -7.45
CA THR A 116 5.34 27.15 -6.16
C THR A 116 5.82 25.80 -5.60
N LEU A 117 5.17 24.69 -5.95
CA LEU A 117 5.55 23.36 -5.52
C LEU A 117 6.39 22.61 -6.55
N SER A 118 6.11 22.77 -7.84
CA SER A 118 6.87 22.08 -8.87
C SER A 118 8.28 22.65 -9.05
N GLY A 119 8.47 23.94 -8.71
CA GLY A 119 9.70 24.66 -9.00
C GLY A 119 9.95 24.81 -10.50
N ARG A 120 8.93 24.59 -11.33
CA ARG A 120 8.99 24.65 -12.80
C ARG A 120 8.08 25.76 -13.30
N ASP A 121 8.48 26.39 -14.40
CA ASP A 121 7.68 27.41 -15.05
C ASP A 121 6.40 26.80 -15.64
N GLY A 122 5.26 27.44 -15.39
CA GLY A 122 3.94 27.05 -15.90
C GLY A 122 2.99 26.46 -14.85
N ASP A 123 1.78 26.14 -15.28
CA ASP A 123 0.66 25.67 -14.44
C ASP A 123 0.02 24.39 -14.98
N GLN A 124 0.76 23.62 -15.79
CA GLN A 124 0.24 22.48 -16.55
C GLN A 124 0.61 21.12 -15.96
N GLU A 125 1.06 21.10 -14.71
CA GLU A 125 1.45 19.87 -14.02
C GLU A 125 0.33 19.35 -13.13
N TRP A 126 0.16 18.03 -13.12
CA TRP A 126 -0.93 17.36 -12.45
C TRP A 126 -0.41 16.16 -11.67
N ILE A 127 -1.04 15.88 -10.53
CA ILE A 127 -0.67 14.79 -9.65
C ILE A 127 -1.89 13.90 -9.39
N ALA A 128 -1.62 12.60 -9.34
CA ALA A 128 -2.50 11.55 -8.86
C ALA A 128 -1.60 10.51 -8.18
N ALA A 129 -1.31 10.74 -6.90
CA ALA A 129 -0.25 10.01 -6.20
C ALA A 129 -0.63 9.70 -4.74
N ALA A 130 0.29 9.00 -4.08
CA ALA A 130 0.23 8.70 -2.65
C ALA A 130 -1.11 8.07 -2.21
N PHE A 131 -1.53 7.03 -2.93
CA PHE A 131 -2.82 6.37 -2.74
C PHE A 131 -2.96 5.58 -1.43
N ASN A 132 -1.99 5.64 -0.52
CA ASN A 132 -2.03 4.98 0.78
C ASN A 132 -2.39 3.48 0.68
N GLY A 133 -1.92 2.82 -0.39
CA GLY A 133 -2.07 1.37 -0.60
C GLY A 133 -3.31 0.97 -1.40
N GLY A 134 -4.26 1.88 -1.59
CA GLY A 134 -5.47 1.66 -2.39
C GLY A 134 -5.32 2.07 -3.86
N GLY A 135 -4.09 2.21 -4.37
CA GLY A 135 -3.85 2.73 -5.73
C GLY A 135 -4.51 1.88 -6.81
N MET A 136 -4.47 0.55 -6.68
CA MET A 136 -5.05 -0.37 -7.68
C MET A 136 -6.58 -0.26 -7.79
N SER A 137 -7.29 0.06 -6.70
CA SER A 137 -8.74 0.22 -6.72
C SER A 137 -9.16 1.62 -7.15
N MET A 138 -8.35 2.64 -6.84
CA MET A 138 -8.69 4.05 -7.08
C MET A 138 -8.20 4.59 -8.43
N CYS A 139 -7.15 4.00 -9.02
CA CYS A 139 -6.41 4.62 -10.13
C CYS A 139 -7.28 4.93 -11.35
N TRP A 140 -8.29 4.10 -11.66
CA TRP A 140 -9.17 4.31 -12.81
C TRP A 140 -9.97 5.61 -12.67
N LEU A 141 -10.76 5.75 -11.60
CA LEU A 141 -11.63 6.91 -11.39
C LEU A 141 -10.84 8.19 -11.10
N VAL A 142 -9.70 8.07 -10.42
CA VAL A 142 -8.79 9.20 -10.19
C VAL A 142 -8.13 9.66 -11.48
N GLY A 143 -7.71 8.74 -12.36
CA GLY A 143 -7.18 9.07 -13.67
C GLY A 143 -8.21 9.79 -14.56
N GLU A 144 -9.45 9.30 -14.57
CA GLU A 144 -10.57 9.99 -15.23
C GLU A 144 -10.81 11.38 -14.64
N ALA A 145 -10.76 11.50 -13.31
CA ALA A 145 -10.98 12.78 -12.64
C ALA A 145 -9.90 13.81 -13.03
N VAL A 146 -8.64 13.40 -13.11
CA VAL A 146 -7.55 14.27 -13.58
C VAL A 146 -7.77 14.71 -15.03
N ALA A 147 -8.14 13.79 -15.92
CA ALA A 147 -8.43 14.13 -17.32
C ALA A 147 -9.58 15.13 -17.45
N ARG A 148 -10.66 14.96 -16.67
CA ARG A 148 -11.79 15.92 -16.63
C ARG A 148 -11.37 17.27 -16.08
N MET A 149 -10.56 17.31 -15.01
CA MET A 149 -10.04 18.57 -14.48
C MET A 149 -9.16 19.31 -15.49
N MET A 150 -8.37 18.59 -16.30
CA MET A 150 -7.58 19.17 -17.38
C MET A 150 -8.46 19.77 -18.48
N ALA A 151 -9.56 19.10 -18.84
CA ALA A 151 -10.45 19.53 -19.92
C ALA A 151 -11.40 20.67 -19.51
N ASP A 152 -12.03 20.52 -18.34
CA ASP A 152 -13.15 21.37 -17.90
C ASP A 152 -12.75 22.38 -16.81
N GLY A 153 -11.53 22.26 -16.27
CA GLY A 153 -11.02 23.10 -15.18
C GLY A 153 -11.68 22.86 -13.82
N LYS A 154 -12.47 21.78 -13.68
CA LYS A 154 -13.26 21.49 -12.47
C LYS A 154 -13.14 20.03 -12.05
N ALA A 155 -13.07 19.80 -10.74
CA ALA A 155 -13.12 18.46 -10.17
C ALA A 155 -14.51 17.84 -10.40
N PRO A 156 -14.59 16.53 -10.73
CA PRO A 156 -15.88 15.85 -10.82
C PRO A 156 -16.50 15.70 -9.43
N ASP A 157 -17.84 15.76 -9.35
CA ASP A 157 -18.59 15.67 -8.09
C ASP A 157 -18.38 14.35 -7.32
N TYR A 158 -17.97 13.27 -8.01
CA TYR A 158 -17.70 11.98 -7.38
C TYR A 158 -16.33 11.92 -6.70
N LEU A 159 -15.43 12.88 -6.97
CA LEU A 159 -14.07 12.88 -6.39
C LEU A 159 -14.14 13.50 -4.99
N PRO A 160 -13.76 12.77 -3.92
CA PRO A 160 -13.82 13.31 -2.56
C PRO A 160 -12.91 14.53 -2.38
N GLU A 161 -13.43 15.58 -1.75
CA GLU A 161 -12.70 16.84 -1.52
C GLU A 161 -11.39 16.63 -0.75
N MET A 162 -11.35 15.71 0.20
CA MET A 162 -10.14 15.36 0.95
C MET A 162 -8.98 14.86 0.07
N MET A 163 -9.27 14.35 -1.13
CA MET A 163 -8.24 13.92 -2.08
C MET A 163 -7.66 15.08 -2.88
N LEU A 164 -8.40 16.20 -2.96
CA LEU A 164 -7.98 17.34 -3.74
C LEU A 164 -6.75 18.01 -3.13
N LEU A 165 -5.83 18.38 -4.01
CA LEU A 165 -4.70 19.23 -3.66
C LEU A 165 -5.20 20.65 -3.39
N SER A 166 -4.85 21.20 -2.24
CA SER A 166 -5.08 22.61 -1.91
C SER A 166 -3.88 23.20 -1.16
N GLU A 167 -3.69 24.51 -1.29
CA GLU A 167 -2.66 25.26 -0.55
C GLU A 167 -2.78 25.07 0.97
N LEU A 168 -4.02 24.97 1.48
CA LEU A 168 -4.28 24.72 2.90
C LEU A 168 -3.78 23.34 3.31
N ARG A 169 -4.16 22.30 2.56
CA ARG A 169 -3.75 20.91 2.83
C ARG A 169 -2.24 20.74 2.78
N LEU A 170 -1.56 21.43 1.85
CA LEU A 170 -0.11 21.44 1.77
C LEU A 170 0.56 22.07 2.99
N LYS A 171 0.03 23.20 3.46
CA LYS A 171 0.60 23.95 4.59
C LYS A 171 0.30 23.33 5.94
N GLU A 172 -0.85 22.69 6.09
CA GLU A 172 -1.32 22.21 7.40
C GLU A 172 -1.19 20.69 7.57
N ASN A 173 -1.44 19.92 6.52
CA ASN A 173 -1.51 18.46 6.60
C ASN A 173 -0.28 17.77 6.01
N LEU A 174 0.22 18.22 4.85
CA LEU A 174 1.29 17.54 4.10
C LEU A 174 2.68 18.11 4.45
N THR A 175 2.92 18.35 5.74
CA THR A 175 4.19 18.88 6.23
C THR A 175 5.13 17.75 6.66
N LEU A 176 6.42 18.09 6.79
CA LEU A 176 7.42 17.17 7.33
C LEU A 176 7.06 16.73 8.75
N GLU A 177 6.61 17.66 9.60
CA GLU A 177 6.22 17.36 10.99
C GLU A 177 5.07 16.35 11.04
N GLN A 178 4.03 16.53 10.21
CA GLN A 178 2.92 15.59 10.14
C GLN A 178 3.35 14.23 9.58
N SER A 179 4.26 14.21 8.60
CA SER A 179 4.82 12.98 8.05
C SER A 179 5.59 12.18 9.08
N VAL A 180 6.44 12.85 9.88
CA VAL A 180 7.17 12.23 10.98
C VAL A 180 6.20 11.72 12.05
N ARG A 181 5.21 12.52 12.45
CA ARG A 181 4.20 12.10 13.43
C ARG A 181 3.42 10.86 12.96
N ALA A 182 2.96 10.86 11.71
CA ALA A 182 2.22 9.74 11.12
C ALA A 182 3.09 8.48 11.05
N ALA A 183 4.34 8.59 10.61
CA ALA A 183 5.27 7.47 10.57
C ALA A 183 5.56 6.93 11.98
N SER A 184 5.78 7.79 12.97
CA SER A 184 5.98 7.37 14.37
C SER A 184 4.74 6.64 14.93
N ALA A 185 3.54 7.14 14.67
CA ALA A 185 2.30 6.48 15.10
C ALA A 185 2.12 5.11 14.43
N PHE A 186 2.43 5.01 13.14
CA PHE A 186 2.37 3.75 12.39
C PHE A 186 3.35 2.70 12.91
N LEU A 187 4.57 3.10 13.27
CA LEU A 187 5.62 2.21 13.77
C LEU A 187 5.53 1.91 15.27
N SER A 188 4.71 2.66 16.01
CA SER A 188 4.50 2.51 17.46
C SER A 188 3.00 2.40 17.79
N PRO A 189 2.31 1.34 17.36
CA PRO A 189 0.85 1.22 17.49
C PRO A 189 0.35 1.18 18.94
N HIS A 190 1.22 0.94 19.93
CA HIS A 190 0.86 0.95 21.35
C HIS A 190 0.55 2.36 21.89
N ASP A 191 0.98 3.42 21.20
CA ASP A 191 0.78 4.81 21.59
C ASP A 191 -0.30 5.52 20.74
N ALA A 192 -0.92 4.83 19.78
CA ALA A 192 -2.00 5.39 18.99
C ALA A 192 -3.26 5.58 19.87
N PRO A 193 -3.92 6.75 19.84
CA PRO A 193 -5.18 6.94 20.55
C PRO A 193 -6.18 5.91 20.05
N LYS A 194 -6.82 5.19 20.98
CA LYS A 194 -7.96 4.32 20.65
C LYS A 194 -9.08 5.22 20.13
N LEU A 195 -9.42 5.07 18.86
CA LEU A 195 -10.62 5.66 18.26
C LEU A 195 -11.89 5.09 18.92
#